data_AF-A0A075G6A4-F1
#
_entry.id   AF-A0A075G6A4-F1
#
_cell.length_a   1.000
_cell.length_b   1.000
_cell.length_c   1.000
_cell.angle_alpha   90.00
_cell.angle_beta   90.00
_cell.angle_gamma   90.00
#
_symmetry.space_group_name_H-M   'P 1'
#
loop_
_entity.id
_entity.type
_entity.pdbx_description
1 polymer ?
#
loop_
_entity_poly.entity_id
_entity_poly.type
_entity_poly.pdbx_seq_one_letter_code
_entity_poly.pdbx_strand_id
1 'polypeptide(L)' 'MAKIGQFIYPWGNGHYSRMMRLNEKLKELGDNEFHYFSKGDIYKKLLKNFQMKKRIFTKY' A
#
# COMPACT_ATOMS: atom_id res chain seq x y z
N MET A 1 -4.05 5.07 16.97
CA MET A 1 -3.25 4.83 15.77
C MET A 1 -3.28 3.35 15.45
N ALA A 2 -4.05 2.94 14.44
CA ALA A 2 -4.11 1.54 14.05
C ALA A 2 -2.95 1.21 13.09
N LYS A 3 -2.42 -0.02 13.20
CA LYS A 3 -1.47 -0.58 12.24
C LYS A 3 -2.23 -1.47 11.28
N ILE A 4 -2.18 -1.13 9.99
CA ILE A 4 -2.99 -1.77 8.94
C ILE A 4 -2.03 -2.40 7.92
N GLY A 5 -2.04 -3.73 7.88
CA GLY A 5 -1.36 -4.51 6.85
C GLY A 5 -2.25 -4.69 5.62
N GLN A 6 -1.72 -4.48 4.43
CA GLN A 6 -2.45 -4.64 3.16
C GLN A 6 -1.69 -5.50 2.17
N PHE A 7 -2.39 -6.50 1.64
CA PHE A 7 -1.90 -7.33 0.55
C PHE A 7 -2.43 -6.79 -0.77
N ILE A 8 -1.52 -6.34 -1.64
CA ILE A 8 -1.85 -5.84 -2.98
C ILE A 8 -1.33 -6.85 -4.00
N TYR A 9 -2.23 -7.69 -4.49
CA TYR A 9 -1.91 -8.69 -5.51
C TYR A 9 -1.67 -8.05 -6.88
N PRO A 10 -0.70 -8.55 -7.67
CA PRO A 10 -0.39 -8.06 -9.01
C PRO A 10 -1.39 -8.55 -10.08
N TRP A 11 -2.68 -8.58 -9.76
CA TRP A 11 -3.76 -9.01 -10.66
C TRP A 11 -4.23 -7.87 -11.59
N GLY A 12 -3.27 -7.05 -12.03
CA GLY A 12 -3.54 -5.82 -12.78
C GLY A 12 -3.74 -4.58 -11.91
N ASN A 13 -3.88 -3.42 -12.57
CA ASN A 13 -3.93 -2.11 -11.91
C ASN A 13 -5.20 -1.85 -11.09
N GLY A 14 -6.30 -2.57 -11.38
CA GLY A 14 -7.59 -2.35 -10.70
C GLY A 14 -7.53 -2.62 -9.20
N HIS A 15 -6.87 -3.71 -8.78
CA HIS A 15 -6.72 -4.03 -7.37
C HIS A 15 -5.89 -2.97 -6.64
N TYR A 16 -4.75 -2.58 -7.22
CA TYR A 16 -3.91 -1.51 -6.70
C TYR A 16 -4.70 -0.21 -6.49
N SER A 17 -5.45 0.23 -7.49
CA SER A 17 -6.20 1.49 -7.43
C SER A 17 -7.27 1.47 -6.33
N ARG A 18 -7.97 0.35 -6.14
CA ARG A 18 -8.94 0.20 -5.04
C ARG A 18 -8.27 0.29 -3.66
N MET A 19 -7.14 -0.39 -3.48
CA MET A 19 -6.42 -0.36 -2.21
C MET A 19 -5.89 1.04 -1.89
N MET A 20 -5.41 1.78 -2.90
CA MET A 20 -5.01 3.17 -2.71
C MET A 20 -6.18 4.08 -2.34
N ARG A 21 -7.35 3.93 -2.98
CA ARG A 21 -8.55 4.70 -2.64
C ARG A 21 -9.07 4.38 -1.23
N LEU A 22 -8.94 3.11 -0.80
CA LEU A 22 -9.22 2.71 0.58
C LEU A 22 -8.27 3.42 1.56
N ASN A 23 -6.98 3.54 1.23
CA ASN A 23 -6.02 4.25 2.08
C ASN A 23 -6.38 5.72 2.30
N GLU A 24 -6.88 6.39 1.27
CA GLU A 24 -7.34 7.78 1.38
C GLU A 24 -8.49 7.88 2.39
N LYS A 25 -9.47 6.98 2.30
CA LYS A 25 -10.59 6.94 3.25
C LYS A 25 -10.18 6.57 4.67
N LEU A 26 -9.23 5.64 4.82
CA LEU A 26 -8.72 5.27 6.13
C LEU A 26 -7.87 6.39 6.78
N LYS A 27 -7.22 7.27 5.99
CA LYS A 27 -6.54 8.45 6.52
C LYS A 27 -7.50 9.51 7.05
N GLU A 28 -8.70 9.62 6.47
CA GLU A 28 -9.76 10.53 6.98
C GLU A 28 -10.24 10.12 8.38
N LEU A 29 -10.14 8.83 8.74
CA LEU A 29 -10.57 8.30 10.03
C LEU A 29 -9.51 8.43 11.15
N GLY A 30 -8.31 8.96 10.83
CA GLY A 30 -7.25 9.19 11.80
C GLY A 30 -5.86 8.83 11.28
N ASP A 31 -4.84 9.09 12.11
CA ASP A 31 -3.46 8.76 11.76
C ASP A 31 -3.24 7.25 11.88
N ASN A 32 -3.13 6.59 10.72
CA ASN A 32 -3.00 5.15 10.55
C ASN A 32 -1.65 4.79 9.95
N GLU A 33 -1.02 3.75 10.50
CA GLU A 33 0.23 3.20 10.00
C GLU A 33 -0.06 2.10 8.96
N PHE A 34 0.30 2.35 7.70
CA PHE A 34 0.08 1.39 6.61
C PHE A 34 1.34 0.61 6.27
N HIS A 35 1.22 -0.71 6.22
CA HIS A 35 2.25 -1.64 5.75
C HIS A 35 1.74 -2.35 4.50
N TYR A 36 2.51 -2.29 3.41
CA TYR A 36 2.10 -2.86 2.13
C TYR A 36 2.93 -4.08 1.78
N PHE A 37 2.23 -5.14 1.37
CA PHE A 37 2.79 -6.39 0.92
C PHE A 37 2.37 -6.63 -0.54
N SER A 38 3.34 -6.81 -1.42
CA SER A 38 3.09 -7.00 -2.85
C SER A 38 4.27 -7.71 -3.51
N LYS A 39 4.04 -8.21 -4.73
CA LYS A 39 5.07 -8.76 -5.60
C LYS A 39 5.09 -8.07 -6.97
N GLY A 40 6.10 -8.36 -7.78
CA GLY A 40 6.17 -7.98 -9.19
C GLY A 40 6.12 -6.47 -9.46
N ASP A 41 5.41 -6.08 -10.51
CA ASP A 41 5.36 -4.67 -10.94
C ASP A 41 4.58 -3.77 -9.99
N ILE A 42 3.63 -4.31 -9.23
CA ILE A 42 2.96 -3.55 -8.18
C ILE A 42 3.94 -3.21 -7.05
N TYR A 43 4.86 -4.11 -6.69
CA TYR A 43 5.91 -3.79 -5.72
C TYR A 43 6.78 -2.63 -6.21
N LYS A 44 7.22 -2.66 -7.48
CA LYS A 44 7.97 -1.54 -8.08
C LYS A 44 7.17 -0.23 -8.09
N LYS A 45 5.87 -0.32 -8.39
CA LYS A 45 4.95 0.83 -8.39
C LYS A 45 4.79 1.44 -7.00
N LEU A 46 4.66 0.60 -5.98
CA LEU A 46 4.61 1.03 -4.58
C LEU A 46 5.92 1.73 -4.18
N LEU A 47 7.07 1.13 -4.49
CA LEU A 47 8.37 1.76 -4.23
C LEU A 47 8.50 3.14 -4.91
N LYS A 48 8.06 3.27 -6.16
CA LYS A 48 8.09 4.53 -6.93
C LYS A 48 7.17 5.59 -6.32
N ASN A 49 5.93 5.22 -5.98
CA ASN A 49 4.93 6.17 -5.52
C ASN A 49 5.13 6.62 -4.06
N PHE A 50 5.77 5.78 -3.25
CA PHE A 50 6.05 6.07 -1.85
C PHE A 50 7.53 6.42 -1.59
N GLN A 51 8.25 6.85 -2.64
CA GLN A 51 9.71 7.08 -2.77
C GLN A 51 10.47 7.79 -1.62
N MET A 52 9.82 8.20 -0.53
CA MET A 52 10.45 8.97 0.56
C MET A 52 10.16 8.49 1.98
N LYS A 53 9.30 7.48 2.17
CA LYS A 53 9.12 6.88 3.49
C LYS A 53 9.40 5.41 3.37
N LYS A 54 10.49 4.97 4.02
CA LYS A 54 10.85 3.58 4.29
C LYS A 54 9.80 2.96 5.23
N ARG A 55 8.53 2.97 4.80
CA ARG A 55 7.42 2.24 5.43
C ARG A 55 7.62 0.80 5.01
N ILE A 56 7.72 -0.08 6.00
CA ILE A 56 8.23 -1.44 5.90
C ILE A 56 7.51 -2.17 4.75
N PHE A 57 8.22 -2.33 3.63
CA PHE A 57 7.77 -3.13 2.49
C PHE A 57 8.44 -4.48 2.59
N THR A 58 7.67 -5.54 2.85
CA THR A 58 8.21 -6.90 2.84
C THR A 58 7.90 -7.53 1.49
N LYS A 59 8.96 -7.88 0.75
CA LYS A 59 8.88 -8.69 -0.46
C LYS A 59 8.61 -10.13 -0.02
N TYR A 60 7.39 -10.62 -0.22
CA TYR A 60 7.08 -12.04 -0.11
C TYR A 60 7.27 -12.74 -1.44
#